data_AF-A0A2J6J9Q3-F1
#
_entry.id   AF-A0A2J6J9Q3-F1
#
_cell.length_a   1.000
_cell.length_b   1.000
_cell.length_c   1.000
_cell.angle_alpha   90.00
_cell.angle_beta   90.00
_cell.angle_gamma   90.00
#
_symmetry.space_group_name_H-M   'P 1'
#
loop_
_entity.id
_entity.type
_entity.pdbx_description
1 polymer ?
#
loop_
_entity_poly.entity_id
_entity_poly.type
_entity_poly.pdbx_seq_one_letter_code
_entity_poly.pdbx_strand_id
1 'polypeptide(L)'
;MANLRDYSSFTCRLTVKSLPYFWRHEVSPHGDFCYPEEIERCLFLWEDPMPEATLCIDLLAVVRKNLEESLRRKEIRRLESAMADALARVDGALFARQPAKEREHIACRAGCGTCCVVNVGVLYPEALRIVRHLQQTLTPEALHQLRQRLGEMYHQTLGLDDEERLFLRKPCLFLDAAQNCSIYTVRPILCRSVTSANAEDCRDALASVALGEESPVLMNLLQKESWEQLFTLWGEVIEAAGLEGRSQRLVTALYQLLPQAEPEEIFWSGARWRSL
;
A
#
# COMPACT_ATOMS: atom_id res chain seq x y z
N MET A 1 -1.72 19.61 22.68
CA MET A 1 -1.11 18.31 23.03
C MET A 1 -1.98 17.22 22.44
N ALA A 2 -1.69 16.80 21.20
CA ALA A 2 -2.51 15.83 20.46
C ALA A 2 -1.83 14.45 20.49
N ASN A 3 -2.57 13.46 20.97
CA ASN A 3 -2.18 12.05 21.02
C ASN A 3 -1.99 11.51 19.60
N LEU A 4 -0.74 11.39 19.15
CA LEU A 4 -0.36 10.70 17.92
C LEU A 4 -0.24 9.20 18.23
N ARG A 5 -1.38 8.50 18.16
CA ARG A 5 -1.46 7.04 18.27
C ARG A 5 -0.74 6.36 17.09
N ASP A 6 -0.15 5.21 17.38
CA ASP A 6 0.51 4.29 16.45
C ASP A 6 -0.28 4.08 15.16
N TYR A 7 0.34 4.39 14.02
CA TYR A 7 -0.21 4.15 12.67
C TYR A 7 0.11 2.76 12.12
N SER A 8 0.66 1.86 12.94
CA SER A 8 0.97 0.46 12.56
C SER A 8 -0.28 -0.42 12.41
N SER A 9 -1.47 0.06 12.79
CA SER A 9 -2.74 -0.68 12.73
C SER A 9 -3.73 -0.18 11.69
N PHE A 10 -3.33 0.70 10.75
CA PHE A 10 -4.26 1.42 9.86
C PHE A 10 -3.96 1.15 8.38
N THR A 11 -4.11 -0.11 7.96
CA THR A 11 -4.46 -0.43 6.58
C THR A 11 -5.99 -0.32 6.47
N CYS A 12 -6.46 0.47 5.51
CA CYS A 12 -7.86 0.64 5.08
C CYS A 12 -8.84 -0.29 5.80
N ARG A 13 -9.64 0.26 6.73
CA ARG A 13 -10.71 -0.47 7.45
C ARG A 13 -11.91 -0.73 6.52
N LEU A 14 -11.65 -1.22 5.31
CA LEU A 14 -12.60 -2.07 4.61
C LEU A 14 -12.59 -3.36 5.42
N THR A 15 -13.66 -3.62 6.15
CA THR A 15 -13.84 -4.89 6.87
C THR A 15 -13.78 -6.01 5.85
N VAL A 16 -12.58 -6.59 5.69
CA VAL A 16 -12.42 -7.93 5.17
C VAL A 16 -13.09 -8.80 6.22
N LYS A 17 -14.31 -9.29 5.96
CA LYS A 17 -14.72 -10.54 6.58
C LYS A 17 -13.65 -11.54 6.18
N SER A 18 -12.77 -11.86 7.11
CA SER A 18 -11.75 -12.90 6.99
C SER A 18 -12.47 -14.23 6.86
N LEU A 19 -12.91 -14.54 5.64
CA LEU A 19 -13.30 -15.88 5.25
C LEU A 19 -12.04 -16.50 4.65
N PRO A 20 -11.45 -17.52 5.29
CA PRO A 20 -10.32 -18.22 4.71
C PRO A 20 -10.78 -18.93 3.44
N TYR A 21 -10.34 -18.39 2.30
CA TYR A 21 -10.14 -18.99 0.99
C TYR A 21 -11.13 -20.08 0.48
N PHE A 22 -11.87 -19.67 -0.57
CA PHE A 22 -12.34 -20.45 -1.74
C PHE A 22 -13.46 -21.51 -1.62
N TRP A 23 -14.63 -21.08 -2.09
CA TRP A 23 -15.75 -21.81 -2.73
C TRP A 23 -15.63 -23.34 -2.92
N ARG A 24 -16.61 -24.07 -2.35
CA ARG A 24 -17.14 -25.31 -2.93
C ARG A 24 -18.65 -25.47 -2.69
N HIS A 25 -19.35 -25.61 -3.81
CA HIS A 25 -20.65 -26.25 -4.03
C HIS A 25 -21.95 -25.58 -3.51
N GLU A 26 -22.73 -25.14 -4.50
CA GLU A 26 -24.19 -25.26 -4.62
C GLU A 26 -25.11 -24.47 -3.68
N VAL A 27 -25.63 -23.37 -4.25
CA VAL A 27 -27.00 -22.80 -4.17
C VAL A 27 -27.76 -22.89 -2.83
N SER A 28 -28.12 -21.71 -2.29
CA SER A 28 -29.51 -21.45 -1.92
C SER A 28 -29.85 -19.97 -2.12
N PRO A 29 -30.97 -19.62 -2.78
CA PRO A 29 -31.40 -18.24 -3.04
C PRO A 29 -32.09 -17.57 -1.83
N HIS A 30 -32.04 -18.16 -0.65
CA HIS A 30 -32.61 -17.60 0.58
C HIS A 30 -31.58 -17.68 1.71
N GLY A 31 -31.29 -16.53 2.31
CA GLY A 31 -30.28 -16.40 3.36
C GLY A 31 -30.64 -17.15 4.63
N ASP A 32 -29.61 -17.68 5.30
CA ASP A 32 -29.55 -17.92 6.74
C ASP A 32 -28.08 -18.16 7.15
N PHE A 33 -27.70 -17.68 8.34
CA PHE A 33 -26.36 -17.73 8.93
C PHE A 33 -25.99 -19.16 9.41
N CYS A 34 -24.73 -19.59 9.21
CA CYS A 34 -24.20 -20.81 9.86
C CYS A 34 -23.89 -20.55 11.36
N TYR A 35 -24.30 -21.51 12.20
CA TYR A 35 -24.20 -21.48 13.68
C TYR A 35 -22.87 -22.07 14.22
N PRO A 36 -22.51 -21.83 15.50
CA PRO A 36 -21.16 -21.99 16.08
C PRO A 36 -20.61 -23.42 16.20
N GLU A 37 -21.42 -24.46 16.04
CA GLU A 37 -21.04 -25.86 16.36
C GLU A 37 -20.14 -26.50 15.29
N GLU A 38 -20.00 -25.90 14.11
CA GLU A 38 -19.10 -26.37 13.03
C GLU A 38 -17.66 -25.83 13.16
N ILE A 39 -17.43 -24.83 14.02
CA ILE A 39 -16.11 -24.17 14.19
C ILE A 39 -15.10 -25.11 14.87
N GLU A 40 -15.53 -25.94 15.82
CA GLU A 40 -14.62 -26.84 16.56
C GLU A 40 -13.99 -27.92 15.68
N ARG A 41 -14.63 -28.26 14.55
CA ARG A 41 -14.12 -29.27 13.63
C ARG A 41 -13.02 -28.74 12.70
N CYS A 42 -12.94 -27.42 12.52
CA CYS A 42 -11.90 -26.76 11.70
C CYS A 42 -10.58 -26.51 12.46
N LEU A 43 -10.61 -26.47 13.79
CA LEU A 43 -9.42 -26.27 14.62
C LEU A 43 -8.43 -27.44 14.57
N PHE A 44 -8.88 -28.64 14.17
CA PHE A 44 -8.08 -29.87 14.22
C PHE A 44 -7.15 -30.07 13.00
N LEU A 45 -7.11 -29.15 12.03
CA LEU A 45 -6.31 -29.27 10.80
C LEU A 45 -5.10 -28.31 10.75
N TRP A 46 -4.79 -27.62 11.85
CA TRP A 46 -3.79 -26.54 11.94
C TRP A 46 -2.41 -26.97 12.48
N GLU A 47 -2.04 -28.25 12.41
CA GLU A 47 -0.79 -28.75 13.00
C GLU A 47 0.45 -28.74 12.06
N ASP A 48 0.31 -28.41 10.78
CA ASP A 48 1.45 -28.28 9.85
C ASP A 48 1.62 -26.84 9.31
N PRO A 49 2.84 -26.26 9.34
CA PRO A 49 3.09 -24.95 8.75
C PRO A 49 2.86 -25.02 7.23
N MET A 50 1.99 -24.15 6.72
CA MET A 50 1.65 -24.13 5.29
C MET A 50 2.91 -23.94 4.42
N PRO A 51 3.10 -24.73 3.35
CA PRO A 51 4.24 -24.61 2.42
C PRO A 51 4.41 -23.20 1.82
N GLU A 52 3.33 -22.42 1.78
CA GLU A 52 3.26 -21.05 1.27
C GLU A 52 4.00 -20.01 2.14
N ALA A 53 4.09 -20.26 3.46
CA ALA A 53 4.80 -19.42 4.41
C ALA A 53 6.33 -19.50 4.22
N THR A 54 6.86 -20.70 3.96
CA THR A 54 8.30 -20.97 3.86
C THR A 54 8.97 -20.21 2.71
N LEU A 55 8.34 -20.14 1.54
CA LEU A 55 8.91 -19.44 0.37
C LEU A 55 8.77 -17.90 0.49
N CYS A 56 7.83 -17.40 1.31
CA CYS A 56 7.76 -15.96 1.64
C CYS A 56 8.95 -15.55 2.53
N ILE A 57 9.32 -16.42 3.47
CA ILE A 57 10.45 -16.21 4.38
C ILE A 57 11.77 -16.08 3.62
N ASP A 58 12.06 -16.96 2.67
CA ASP A 58 13.32 -16.91 1.89
C ASP A 58 13.45 -15.63 1.07
N LEU A 59 12.35 -15.20 0.41
CA LEU A 59 12.31 -13.96 -0.35
C LEU A 59 12.56 -12.75 0.55
N LEU A 60 11.83 -12.68 1.68
CA LEU A 60 11.97 -11.58 2.63
C LEU A 60 13.35 -11.56 3.30
N ALA A 61 13.99 -12.72 3.51
CA ALA A 61 15.36 -12.81 4.01
C ALA A 61 16.36 -12.19 3.02
N VAL A 62 16.20 -12.46 1.71
CA VAL A 62 17.03 -11.82 0.66
C VAL A 62 16.79 -10.32 0.61
N VAL A 63 15.53 -9.88 0.65
CA VAL A 63 15.18 -8.44 0.68
C VAL A 63 15.81 -7.75 1.90
N ARG A 64 15.67 -8.36 3.09
CA ARG A 64 16.27 -7.85 4.34
C ARG A 64 17.78 -7.67 4.20
N LYS A 65 18.49 -8.71 3.74
CA LYS A 65 19.95 -8.66 3.57
C LYS A 65 20.39 -7.53 2.63
N ASN A 66 19.71 -7.39 1.49
CA ASN A 66 20.02 -6.36 0.50
C ASN A 66 19.73 -4.95 1.02
N LEU A 67 18.62 -4.79 1.75
CA LEU A 67 18.26 -3.54 2.40
C LEU A 67 19.29 -3.15 3.47
N GLU A 68 19.64 -4.05 4.37
CA GLU A 68 20.66 -3.81 5.39
C GLU A 68 22.02 -3.44 4.79
N GLU A 69 22.44 -4.13 3.71
CA GLU A 69 23.67 -3.77 3.01
C GLU A 69 23.60 -2.38 2.38
N SER A 70 22.46 -2.02 1.79
CA SER A 70 22.24 -0.70 1.20
C SER A 70 22.27 0.41 2.27
N LEU A 71 21.64 0.17 3.43
CA LEU A 71 21.65 1.10 4.56
C LEU A 71 23.05 1.26 5.17
N ARG A 72 23.80 0.17 5.34
CA ARG A 72 25.19 0.21 5.85
C ARG A 72 26.11 1.08 4.99
N ARG A 73 25.88 1.09 3.66
CA ARG A 73 26.70 1.85 2.70
C ARG A 73 26.30 3.33 2.63
N LYS A 74 25.11 3.70 3.12
CA LYS A 74 24.54 5.06 3.05
C LYS A 74 24.53 5.62 1.62
N GLU A 75 24.32 4.76 0.63
CA GLU A 75 24.26 5.15 -0.79
C GLU A 75 22.80 5.14 -1.25
N ILE A 76 22.26 6.33 -1.55
CA ILE A 76 20.83 6.43 -1.89
C ILE A 76 20.46 5.64 -3.15
N ARG A 77 21.33 5.64 -4.18
CA ARG A 77 21.11 4.86 -5.41
C ARG A 77 21.02 3.35 -5.15
N ARG A 78 21.77 2.84 -4.16
CA ARG A 78 21.68 1.42 -3.78
C ARG A 78 20.37 1.13 -3.07
N LEU A 79 19.93 2.04 -2.19
CA LEU A 79 18.63 1.90 -1.53
C LEU A 79 17.48 1.92 -2.55
N GLU A 80 17.53 2.80 -3.55
CA GLU A 80 16.57 2.83 -4.66
C GLU A 80 16.60 1.54 -5.48
N SER A 81 17.80 1.02 -5.80
CA SER A 81 17.96 -0.26 -6.50
C SER A 81 17.42 -1.43 -5.68
N ALA A 82 17.70 -1.48 -4.38
CA ALA A 82 17.19 -2.51 -3.49
C ALA A 82 15.67 -2.48 -3.39
N MET A 83 15.05 -1.29 -3.39
CA MET A 83 13.60 -1.14 -3.45
C MET A 83 13.05 -1.68 -4.77
N ALA A 84 13.63 -1.27 -5.90
CA ALA A 84 13.19 -1.74 -7.21
C ALA A 84 13.30 -3.27 -7.33
N ASP A 85 14.41 -3.86 -6.87
CA ASP A 85 14.61 -5.30 -6.82
C ASP A 85 13.61 -6.01 -5.91
N ALA A 86 13.33 -5.45 -4.74
CA ALA A 86 12.37 -6.03 -3.81
C ALA A 86 10.95 -6.05 -4.39
N LEU A 87 10.53 -4.95 -5.03
CA LEU A 87 9.25 -4.89 -5.73
C LEU A 87 9.17 -5.93 -6.86
N ALA A 88 10.22 -6.02 -7.69
CA ALA A 88 10.27 -6.96 -8.80
C ALA A 88 10.25 -8.43 -8.32
N ARG A 89 10.88 -8.73 -7.18
CA ARG A 89 10.85 -10.06 -6.55
C ARG A 89 9.45 -10.43 -6.08
N VAL A 90 8.74 -9.50 -5.44
CA VAL A 90 7.35 -9.74 -5.01
C VAL A 90 6.44 -9.92 -6.21
N ASP A 91 6.54 -9.05 -7.23
CA ASP A 91 5.80 -9.20 -8.49
C ASP A 91 6.05 -10.58 -9.14
N GLY A 92 7.32 -10.99 -9.25
CA GLY A 92 7.70 -12.29 -9.80
C GLY A 92 7.18 -13.47 -8.97
N ALA A 93 7.22 -13.37 -7.64
CA ALA A 93 6.70 -14.40 -6.73
C ALA A 93 5.17 -14.52 -6.84
N LEU A 94 4.45 -13.39 -6.91
CA LEU A 94 3.01 -13.37 -7.12
C LEU A 94 2.65 -13.98 -8.48
N PHE A 95 3.37 -13.62 -9.54
CA PHE A 95 3.15 -14.19 -10.86
C PHE A 95 3.39 -15.70 -10.91
N ALA A 96 4.45 -16.20 -10.25
CA ALA A 96 4.77 -17.61 -10.21
C ALA A 96 3.76 -18.44 -9.40
N ARG A 97 3.18 -17.86 -8.34
CA ARG A 97 2.30 -18.58 -7.41
C ARG A 97 0.81 -18.48 -7.73
N GLN A 98 0.36 -17.34 -8.27
CA GLN A 98 -1.06 -17.18 -8.58
C GLN A 98 -1.42 -18.05 -9.79
N PRO A 99 -2.40 -18.95 -9.69
CA PRO A 99 -2.96 -19.62 -10.86
C PRO A 99 -3.49 -18.58 -11.87
N ALA A 100 -3.39 -18.89 -13.17
CA ALA A 100 -3.87 -17.99 -14.22
C ALA A 100 -5.35 -17.59 -14.02
N LYS A 101 -6.17 -18.55 -13.59
CA LYS A 101 -7.59 -18.33 -13.28
C LYS A 101 -7.82 -17.34 -12.14
N GLU A 102 -6.97 -17.33 -11.11
CA GLU A 102 -7.09 -16.35 -10.01
C GLU A 102 -6.71 -14.94 -10.45
N ARG A 103 -5.75 -14.81 -11.38
CA ARG A 103 -5.42 -13.51 -11.98
C ARG A 103 -6.55 -12.96 -12.84
N GLU A 104 -7.27 -13.82 -13.55
CA GLU A 104 -8.45 -13.43 -14.36
C GLU A 104 -9.57 -12.87 -13.48
N HIS A 105 -9.63 -13.25 -12.21
CA HIS A 105 -10.60 -12.72 -11.26
C HIS A 105 -10.23 -11.35 -10.69
N ILE A 106 -9.05 -10.78 -10.99
CA ILE A 106 -8.72 -9.42 -10.55
C ILE A 106 -9.34 -8.41 -11.52
N ALA A 107 -10.33 -7.65 -11.05
CA ALA A 107 -11.02 -6.64 -11.85
C ALA A 107 -10.19 -5.36 -12.08
N CYS A 108 -9.18 -5.12 -11.24
CA CYS A 108 -8.30 -3.96 -11.33
C CYS A 108 -7.44 -3.99 -12.60
N ARG A 109 -7.48 -2.91 -13.38
CA ARG A 109 -6.75 -2.76 -14.64
C ARG A 109 -6.37 -1.30 -14.88
N ALA A 110 -5.55 -1.05 -15.89
CA ALA A 110 -5.34 0.31 -16.38
C ALA A 110 -6.69 0.99 -16.65
N GLY A 111 -6.82 2.26 -16.23
CA GLY A 111 -8.07 3.00 -16.23
C GLY A 111 -8.98 2.78 -15.01
N CYS A 112 -8.54 2.04 -13.98
CA CYS A 112 -9.27 1.89 -12.72
C CYS A 112 -8.77 2.90 -11.68
N GLY A 113 -9.45 4.03 -11.57
CA GLY A 113 -9.17 5.09 -10.57
C GLY A 113 -9.93 4.97 -9.25
N THR A 114 -10.73 3.91 -9.07
CA THR A 114 -11.69 3.76 -7.95
C THR A 114 -11.04 3.96 -6.58
N CYS A 115 -9.94 3.27 -6.28
CA CYS A 115 -9.27 3.38 -4.98
C CYS A 115 -8.38 4.61 -4.84
N CYS A 116 -8.20 5.43 -5.89
CA CYS A 116 -7.34 6.62 -5.88
C CYS A 116 -7.98 7.81 -5.11
N VAL A 117 -8.81 7.54 -4.11
CA VAL A 117 -9.39 8.51 -3.17
C VAL A 117 -9.06 8.18 -1.72
N VAL A 118 -8.38 7.05 -1.46
CA VAL A 118 -7.97 6.64 -0.10
C VAL A 118 -6.66 7.32 0.33
N ASN A 119 -6.44 7.36 1.64
CA ASN A 119 -5.10 7.66 2.17
C ASN A 119 -4.16 6.49 1.92
N VAL A 120 -2.91 6.81 1.60
CA VAL A 120 -1.85 5.83 1.37
C VAL A 120 -0.64 6.22 2.22
N GLY A 121 -0.21 5.31 3.08
CA GLY A 121 1.07 5.41 3.79
C GLY A 121 2.24 5.09 2.86
N VAL A 122 3.32 5.85 2.98
CA VAL A 122 4.58 5.61 2.29
C VAL A 122 5.75 5.67 3.27
N LEU A 123 6.74 4.83 3.04
CA LEU A 123 8.03 4.93 3.72
C LEU A 123 8.88 6.04 3.09
N TYR A 124 9.88 6.54 3.82
CA TYR A 124 10.75 7.61 3.32
C TYR A 124 11.43 7.26 1.99
N PRO A 125 12.01 6.05 1.82
CA PRO A 125 12.64 5.70 0.55
C PRO A 125 11.64 5.60 -0.62
N GLU A 126 10.37 5.27 -0.36
CA GLU A 126 9.33 5.31 -1.39
C GLU A 126 9.03 6.74 -1.82
N ALA A 127 8.85 7.65 -0.86
CA ALA A 127 8.58 9.06 -1.13
C ALA A 127 9.74 9.72 -1.88
N LEU A 128 10.99 9.42 -1.50
CA LEU A 128 12.18 9.93 -2.16
C LEU A 128 12.29 9.43 -3.61
N ARG A 129 12.01 8.15 -3.84
CA ARG A 129 11.99 7.57 -5.19
C ARG A 129 10.91 8.23 -6.07
N ILE A 130 9.75 8.58 -5.49
CA ILE A 130 8.71 9.34 -6.20
C ILE A 130 9.18 10.76 -6.51
N VAL A 131 9.76 11.48 -5.55
CA VAL A 131 10.32 12.83 -5.76
C VAL A 131 11.32 12.84 -6.91
N ARG A 132 12.29 11.91 -6.89
CA ARG A 132 13.32 11.80 -7.95
C ARG A 132 12.70 11.44 -9.29
N HIS A 133 11.74 10.52 -9.33
CA HIS A 133 11.01 10.19 -10.56
C HIS A 133 10.31 11.42 -11.16
N LEU A 134 9.63 12.22 -10.33
CA LEU A 134 8.95 13.44 -10.79
C LEU A 134 9.95 14.47 -11.32
N GLN A 135 11.06 14.69 -10.62
CA GLN A 135 12.12 15.61 -11.05
C GLN A 135 12.78 15.18 -12.38
N GLN A 136 12.87 13.88 -12.63
CA GLN A 136 13.49 13.33 -13.84
C GLN A 136 12.54 13.30 -15.05
N THR A 137 11.23 13.15 -14.82
CA THR A 137 10.25 12.91 -15.89
C THR A 137 9.40 14.12 -16.24
N LEU A 138 9.23 15.07 -15.33
CA LEU A 138 8.44 16.27 -15.55
C LEU A 138 9.31 17.44 -16.02
N THR A 139 8.74 18.30 -16.85
CA THR A 139 9.35 19.60 -17.16
C THR A 139 9.31 20.50 -15.93
N PRO A 140 10.19 21.52 -15.84
CA PRO A 140 10.16 22.48 -14.72
C PRO A 140 8.78 23.12 -14.51
N GLU A 141 8.07 23.44 -15.59
CA GLU A 141 6.71 24.00 -15.54
C GLU A 141 5.70 22.99 -14.99
N ALA A 142 5.70 21.75 -15.49
CA ALA A 142 4.80 20.71 -15.00
C ALA A 142 5.07 20.37 -13.52
N LEU A 143 6.34 20.37 -13.11
CA LEU A 143 6.72 20.18 -11.71
C LEU A 143 6.26 21.34 -10.83
N HIS A 144 6.33 22.58 -11.32
CA HIS A 144 5.80 23.75 -10.62
C HIS A 144 4.28 23.65 -10.41
N GLN A 145 3.53 23.34 -11.47
CA GLN A 145 2.08 23.12 -11.39
C GLN A 145 1.72 21.98 -10.44
N LEU A 146 2.49 20.89 -10.46
CA LEU A 146 2.32 19.77 -9.52
C LEU A 146 2.51 20.22 -8.07
N ARG A 147 3.54 21.04 -7.78
CA ARG A 147 3.79 21.59 -6.45
C ARG A 147 2.63 22.44 -5.95
N GLN A 148 2.03 23.25 -6.81
CA GLN A 148 0.85 24.05 -6.46
C GLN A 148 -0.35 23.16 -6.10
N ARG A 149 -0.68 22.20 -6.97
CA ARG A 149 -1.75 21.22 -6.74
C ARG A 149 -1.51 20.38 -5.48
N LEU A 150 -0.26 20.01 -5.22
CA LEU A 150 0.14 19.28 -4.02
C LEU A 150 -0.08 20.12 -2.76
N GLY A 151 0.25 21.42 -2.78
CA GLY A 151 -0.02 22.33 -1.68
C GLY A 151 -1.51 22.46 -1.38
N GLU A 152 -2.34 22.63 -2.41
CA GLU A 152 -3.80 22.66 -2.27
C GLU A 152 -4.34 21.37 -1.65
N MET A 153 -3.91 20.21 -2.17
CA MET A 153 -4.32 18.90 -1.67
C MET A 153 -3.88 18.67 -0.23
N TYR A 154 -2.66 19.08 0.11
CA TYR A 154 -2.14 19.00 1.47
C TYR A 154 -3.01 19.78 2.44
N HIS A 155 -3.33 21.04 2.15
CA HIS A 155 -4.17 21.86 3.03
C HIS A 155 -5.61 21.34 3.13
N GLN A 156 -6.16 20.77 2.06
CA GLN A 156 -7.51 20.21 2.06
C GLN A 156 -7.63 18.87 2.79
N THR A 157 -6.53 18.12 2.92
CA THR A 157 -6.50 16.79 3.56
C THR A 157 -5.78 16.80 4.91
N LEU A 158 -5.31 17.97 5.35
CA LEU A 158 -4.66 18.14 6.62
C LEU A 158 -5.66 17.85 7.76
N GLY A 159 -5.26 16.99 8.69
CA GLY A 159 -6.12 16.60 9.82
C GLY A 159 -7.22 15.58 9.49
N LEU A 160 -7.53 15.35 8.21
CA LEU A 160 -8.57 14.37 7.84
C LEU A 160 -8.12 12.94 8.14
N ASP A 161 -8.99 12.17 8.78
CA ASP A 161 -8.85 10.73 8.89
C ASP A 161 -9.21 10.00 7.57
N ASP A 162 -9.25 8.67 7.59
CA ASP A 162 -9.51 7.86 6.40
C ASP A 162 -10.95 7.97 5.91
N GLU A 163 -11.91 8.09 6.83
CA GLU A 163 -13.32 8.20 6.51
C GLU A 163 -13.58 9.60 5.92
N GLU A 164 -13.12 10.65 6.60
CA GLU A 164 -13.20 12.03 6.12
C GLU A 164 -12.48 12.21 4.76
N ARG A 165 -11.34 11.52 4.55
CA ARG A 165 -10.63 11.52 3.27
C ARG A 165 -11.46 10.89 2.15
N LEU A 166 -12.19 9.82 2.46
CA LEU A 166 -13.10 9.15 1.52
C LEU A 166 -14.30 10.03 1.19
N PHE A 167 -14.89 10.67 2.21
CA PHE A 167 -15.99 11.63 2.04
C PHE A 167 -15.62 12.81 1.16
N LEU A 168 -14.39 13.32 1.26
CA LEU A 168 -13.90 14.41 0.41
C LEU A 168 -13.92 14.03 -1.07
N ARG A 169 -13.84 12.74 -1.41
CA ARG A 169 -13.83 12.16 -2.78
C ARG A 169 -12.85 12.82 -3.74
N LYS A 170 -11.85 13.56 -3.24
CA LYS A 170 -10.81 14.14 -4.09
C LYS A 170 -9.85 13.05 -4.57
N PRO A 171 -9.63 12.92 -5.89
CA PRO A 171 -8.65 11.98 -6.40
C PRO A 171 -7.22 12.30 -5.93
N CYS A 172 -6.39 11.26 -5.90
CA CYS A 172 -4.96 11.33 -5.72
C CYS A 172 -4.35 12.26 -6.77
N LEU A 173 -3.28 12.99 -6.41
CA LEU A 173 -2.64 13.96 -7.31
C LEU A 173 -2.13 13.34 -8.62
N PHE A 174 -1.90 12.03 -8.63
CA PHE A 174 -1.35 11.27 -9.74
C PHE A 174 -2.41 10.55 -10.58
N LEU A 175 -3.70 10.68 -10.27
CA LEU A 175 -4.74 10.14 -11.13
C LEU A 175 -4.93 11.07 -12.32
N ASP A 176 -4.70 10.56 -13.53
CA ASP A 176 -4.92 11.32 -14.76
C ASP A 176 -6.38 11.28 -15.23
N ALA A 177 -6.69 12.05 -16.27
CA ALA A 177 -8.04 12.13 -16.82
C ALA A 177 -8.53 10.79 -17.40
N ALA A 178 -7.62 9.91 -17.82
CA ALA A 178 -7.91 8.57 -18.31
C ALA A 178 -8.01 7.53 -17.18
N GLN A 179 -8.03 7.96 -15.92
CA GLN A 179 -8.09 7.12 -14.72
C GLN A 179 -6.86 6.22 -14.54
N ASN A 180 -5.72 6.60 -15.11
CA ASN A 180 -4.44 5.93 -14.89
C ASN A 180 -3.61 6.65 -13.84
N CYS A 181 -2.75 5.89 -13.16
CA CYS A 181 -1.77 6.44 -12.24
C CYS A 181 -0.56 6.95 -13.02
N SER A 182 -0.32 8.25 -13.04
CA SER A 182 0.79 8.88 -13.76
C SER A 182 2.17 8.45 -13.25
N ILE A 183 2.27 7.98 -12.01
CA ILE A 183 3.50 7.45 -11.40
C ILE A 183 3.50 5.92 -11.26
N TYR A 184 2.77 5.20 -12.11
CA TYR A 184 2.54 3.75 -11.94
C TYR A 184 3.83 2.93 -11.71
N THR A 185 4.93 3.28 -12.39
CA THR A 185 6.24 2.62 -12.29
C THR A 185 6.88 2.74 -10.90
N VAL A 186 6.62 3.85 -10.19
CA VAL A 186 7.08 4.11 -8.82
C VAL A 186 5.92 4.15 -7.82
N ARG A 187 4.78 3.54 -8.17
CA ARG A 187 3.59 3.45 -7.33
C ARG A 187 3.95 2.82 -5.97
N PRO A 188 3.53 3.42 -4.83
CA PRO A 188 3.81 2.92 -3.49
C PRO A 188 3.44 1.45 -3.28
N ILE A 189 4.13 0.78 -2.36
CA ILE A 189 3.89 -0.61 -1.96
C ILE A 189 2.43 -0.82 -1.55
N LEU A 190 1.88 0.04 -0.68
CA LEU A 190 0.50 -0.10 -0.21
C LEU A 190 -0.55 0.20 -1.31
N CYS A 191 -0.20 0.94 -2.36
CA CYS A 191 -1.06 1.06 -3.54
C CYS A 191 -1.09 -0.24 -4.37
N ARG A 192 -0.09 -1.13 -4.23
CA ARG A 192 0.00 -2.42 -4.92
C ARG A 192 -0.71 -3.53 -4.14
N SER A 193 -0.88 -3.39 -2.82
CA SER A 193 -1.56 -4.37 -1.97
C SER A 193 -3.07 -4.46 -2.24
N VAL A 194 -3.69 -3.33 -2.60
CA VAL A 194 -5.14 -3.25 -2.78
C VAL A 194 -5.55 -3.72 -4.18
N THR A 195 -6.48 -4.67 -4.21
CA THR A 195 -7.13 -5.18 -5.43
C THR A 195 -8.63 -5.37 -5.17
N SER A 196 -9.40 -5.60 -6.22
CA SER A 196 -10.78 -6.08 -6.11
C SER A 196 -11.02 -7.17 -7.14
N ALA A 197 -11.82 -8.16 -6.76
CA ALA A 197 -12.33 -9.19 -7.65
C ALA A 197 -13.51 -8.69 -8.52
N ASN A 198 -14.19 -7.62 -8.09
CA ASN A 198 -15.31 -7.02 -8.80
C ASN A 198 -15.20 -5.48 -8.78
N ALA A 199 -15.28 -4.86 -9.95
CA ALA A 199 -15.18 -3.41 -10.07
C ALA A 199 -16.41 -2.68 -9.52
N GLU A 200 -17.59 -3.28 -9.58
CA GLU A 200 -18.84 -2.72 -9.07
C GLU A 200 -18.87 -2.74 -7.55
N ASP A 201 -18.70 -3.92 -6.94
CA ASP A 201 -18.61 -4.06 -5.47
C ASP A 201 -17.55 -3.14 -4.85
N CYS A 202 -16.42 -2.92 -5.54
CA CYS A 202 -15.39 -1.98 -5.09
C CYS A 202 -15.84 -0.52 -5.12
N ARG A 203 -16.55 -0.10 -6.18
CA ARG A 203 -17.12 1.26 -6.25
C ARG A 203 -18.18 1.46 -5.19
N ASP A 204 -19.06 0.47 -5.03
CA ASP A 204 -20.16 0.52 -4.08
C ASP A 204 -19.64 0.53 -2.65
N ALA A 205 -18.62 -0.28 -2.34
CA ALA A 205 -17.99 -0.25 -1.03
C ALA A 205 -17.40 1.12 -0.68
N LEU A 206 -16.67 1.76 -1.60
CA LEU A 206 -16.13 3.10 -1.37
C LEU A 206 -17.21 4.18 -1.33
N ALA A 207 -18.31 4.02 -2.07
CA ALA A 207 -19.43 4.94 -2.04
C ALA A 207 -20.23 4.83 -0.71
N SER A 208 -20.38 3.61 -0.20
CA SER A 208 -21.20 3.26 0.97
C SER A 208 -20.55 3.68 2.30
N VAL A 209 -19.22 3.81 2.35
CA VAL A 209 -18.54 4.44 3.50
C VAL A 209 -19.13 5.82 3.80
N ALA A 210 -19.53 6.57 2.76
CA ALA A 210 -20.15 7.87 2.95
C ALA A 210 -21.54 7.82 3.63
N LEU A 211 -22.13 6.64 3.77
CA LEU A 211 -23.42 6.39 4.40
C LEU A 211 -23.26 5.73 5.78
N GLY A 212 -22.03 5.56 6.27
CA GLY A 212 -21.73 4.79 7.48
C GLY A 212 -21.94 3.29 7.31
N GLU A 213 -22.02 2.81 6.07
CA GLU A 213 -22.21 1.41 5.73
C GLU A 213 -20.87 0.76 5.36
N GLU A 214 -20.57 -0.39 5.96
CA GLU A 214 -19.40 -1.18 5.63
C GLU A 214 -19.76 -2.32 4.68
N SER A 215 -19.36 -2.19 3.42
CA SER A 215 -19.45 -3.27 2.43
C SER A 215 -18.07 -3.88 2.18
N PRO A 216 -17.93 -5.22 2.26
CA PRO A 216 -16.64 -5.86 2.06
C PRO A 216 -16.21 -5.79 0.59
N VAL A 217 -14.93 -5.53 0.35
CA VAL A 217 -14.31 -5.68 -0.98
C VAL A 217 -13.56 -7.00 -1.01
N LEU A 218 -13.93 -7.89 -1.92
CA LEU A 218 -13.22 -9.13 -2.13
C LEU A 218 -11.87 -8.84 -2.81
N MET A 219 -10.76 -9.05 -2.10
CA MET A 219 -9.40 -8.78 -2.58
C MET A 219 -8.61 -10.08 -2.80
N ASN A 220 -7.55 -10.01 -3.62
CA ASN A 220 -6.55 -11.07 -3.65
C ASN A 220 -5.68 -10.98 -2.39
N LEU A 221 -5.94 -11.86 -1.42
CA LEU A 221 -5.28 -11.85 -0.12
C LEU A 221 -3.78 -12.17 -0.21
N LEU A 222 -3.36 -13.12 -1.05
CA LEU A 222 -1.95 -13.41 -1.28
C LEU A 222 -1.18 -12.16 -1.75
N GLN A 223 -1.76 -11.40 -2.68
CA GLN A 223 -1.20 -10.13 -3.12
C GLN A 223 -1.15 -9.11 -1.98
N LYS A 224 -2.27 -8.91 -1.28
CA LYS A 224 -2.37 -7.95 -0.17
C LYS A 224 -1.29 -8.22 0.89
N GLU A 225 -1.22 -9.45 1.39
CA GLU A 225 -0.29 -9.87 2.43
C GLU A 225 1.16 -9.80 1.98
N SER A 226 1.46 -10.18 0.73
CA SER A 226 2.84 -10.12 0.21
C SER A 226 3.37 -8.70 0.18
N TRP A 227 2.56 -7.73 -0.25
CA TRP A 227 2.94 -6.31 -0.27
C TRP A 227 3.02 -5.72 1.15
N GLU A 228 2.10 -6.08 2.05
CA GLU A 228 2.10 -5.57 3.43
C GLU A 228 3.26 -6.13 4.26
N GLN A 229 3.64 -7.38 4.05
CA GLN A 229 4.85 -7.95 4.64
C GLN A 229 6.11 -7.25 4.14
N LEU A 230 6.19 -6.95 2.83
CA LEU A 230 7.29 -6.17 2.28
C LEU A 230 7.37 -4.77 2.93
N PHE A 231 6.23 -4.07 3.02
CA PHE A 231 6.16 -2.75 3.62
C PHE A 231 6.63 -2.76 5.09
N THR A 232 6.11 -3.73 5.86
CA THR A 232 6.44 -3.89 7.28
C THR A 232 7.93 -4.20 7.45
N LEU A 233 8.47 -5.15 6.67
CA LEU A 233 9.88 -5.50 6.66
C LEU A 233 10.77 -4.28 6.42
N TRP A 234 10.45 -3.47 5.41
CA TRP A 234 11.23 -2.28 5.09
C TRP A 234 11.21 -1.27 6.24
N GLY A 235 10.03 -1.00 6.81
CA GLY A 235 9.89 -0.11 7.96
C GLY A 235 10.72 -0.57 9.15
N GLU A 236 10.63 -1.85 9.53
CA GLU A 236 11.37 -2.44 10.64
C GLU A 236 12.89 -2.36 10.45
N VAL A 237 13.39 -2.70 9.26
CA VAL A 237 14.84 -2.69 8.99
C VAL A 237 15.40 -1.26 8.97
N ILE A 238 14.65 -0.29 8.44
CA ILE A 238 15.03 1.12 8.46
C ILE A 238 15.04 1.65 9.89
N GLU A 239 14.02 1.34 10.68
CA GLU A 239 13.93 1.75 12.09
C GLU A 239 15.07 1.15 12.93
N ALA A 240 15.39 -0.14 12.70
CA ALA A 240 16.50 -0.82 13.36
C ALA A 240 17.87 -0.22 13.00
N ALA A 241 17.99 0.44 11.85
CA ALA A 241 19.17 1.20 11.46
C ALA A 241 19.22 2.62 12.07
N GLY A 242 18.24 2.99 12.90
CA GLY A 242 18.15 4.31 13.55
C GLY A 242 17.59 5.42 12.65
N LEU A 243 16.99 5.06 11.52
CA LEU A 243 16.41 5.99 10.54
C LEU A 243 14.88 6.04 10.68
N GLU A 244 14.20 6.91 9.93
CA GLU A 244 12.73 7.00 9.97
C GLU A 244 12.08 5.82 9.22
N GLY A 245 11.76 4.76 9.98
CA GLY A 245 11.08 3.57 9.47
C GLY A 245 9.55 3.65 9.51
N ARG A 246 8.98 4.69 10.13
CA ARG A 246 7.52 4.89 10.15
C ARG A 246 7.02 5.43 8.82
N SER A 247 5.77 5.10 8.52
CA SER A 247 5.09 5.62 7.34
C SER A 247 4.59 7.06 7.55
N GLN A 248 4.38 7.75 6.44
CA GLN A 248 3.72 9.05 6.37
C GLN A 248 2.69 9.03 5.24
N ARG A 249 1.63 9.83 5.34
CA ARG A 249 0.65 9.98 4.24
C ARG A 249 1.37 10.50 2.99
N LEU A 250 1.12 9.88 1.84
CA LEU A 250 1.76 10.21 0.55
C LEU A 250 1.78 11.72 0.27
N VAL A 251 0.63 12.38 0.39
CA VAL A 251 0.49 13.82 0.16
C VAL A 251 1.40 14.62 1.10
N THR A 252 1.42 14.27 2.39
CA THR A 252 2.27 14.95 3.38
C THR A 252 3.75 14.72 3.12
N ALA A 253 4.16 13.46 2.85
CA ALA A 253 5.55 13.13 2.57
C ALA A 253 6.09 13.90 1.35
N LEU A 254 5.31 13.93 0.26
CA LEU A 254 5.70 14.68 -0.93
C LEU A 254 5.73 16.19 -0.68
N TYR A 255 4.76 16.73 0.06
CA TYR A 255 4.74 18.15 0.38
C TYR A 255 5.98 18.58 1.17
N GLN A 256 6.46 17.74 2.09
CA GLN A 256 7.67 17.97 2.89
C GLN A 256 8.96 17.84 2.06
N LEU A 257 9.04 16.84 1.17
CA LEU A 257 10.29 16.48 0.48
C LEU A 257 10.50 17.18 -0.87
N LEU A 258 9.46 17.44 -1.65
CA LEU A 258 9.57 18.01 -3.00
C LEU A 258 10.22 19.42 -3.04
N PRO A 259 10.07 20.28 -2.00
CA PRO A 259 10.80 21.55 -1.93
C PRO A 259 12.28 21.43 -1.55
N GLN A 260 12.73 20.30 -1.02
CA GLN A 260 14.08 20.13 -0.50
C GLN A 260 15.08 19.96 -1.64
N ALA A 261 16.26 20.56 -1.50
CA ALA A 261 17.35 20.38 -2.46
C ALA A 261 17.96 18.97 -2.36
N GLU A 262 18.17 18.48 -1.13
CA GLU A 262 18.83 17.21 -0.83
C GLU A 262 18.00 16.38 0.17
N PRO A 263 16.80 15.89 -0.22
CA PRO A 263 15.94 15.11 0.66
C PRO A 263 16.57 13.78 1.13
N GLU A 264 17.58 13.25 0.45
CA GLU A 264 18.38 12.11 0.91
C GLU A 264 19.23 12.41 2.14
N GLU A 265 19.82 13.61 2.25
CA GLU A 265 20.64 13.97 3.41
C GLU A 265 19.80 14.06 4.69
N ILE A 266 18.57 14.54 4.55
CA ILE A 266 17.57 14.53 5.63
C ILE A 266 17.30 13.10 6.09
N PHE A 267 17.12 12.16 5.17
CA PHE A 267 16.93 10.74 5.53
C PHE A 267 18.11 10.20 6.32
N TRP A 268 19.34 10.39 5.81
CA TRP A 268 20.55 9.85 6.43
C TRP A 268 20.92 10.51 7.76
N SER A 269 20.40 11.72 8.02
CA SER A 269 20.53 12.38 9.32
C SER A 269 19.72 11.71 10.43
N GLY A 270 18.78 10.83 10.08
CA GLY A 270 17.83 10.22 11.03
C GLY A 270 16.68 11.16 11.43
N ALA A 271 16.49 12.26 10.70
CA ALA A 271 15.36 13.17 10.90
C ALA A 271 14.03 12.41 10.75
N ARG A 272 13.07 12.77 11.61
CA ARG A 272 11.77 12.13 11.69
C ARG A 272 10.73 12.93 10.90
N TRP A 273 9.65 12.29 10.46
CA TRP A 273 8.59 12.98 9.70
C TRP A 273 8.01 14.20 10.40
N ARG A 274 7.96 14.16 11.75
CA ARG A 274 7.43 15.26 12.58
C ARG A 274 8.37 16.46 12.68
N SER A 275 9.64 16.30 12.33
CA SER A 275 10.65 17.36 12.36
C SER A 275 10.85 18.03 11.00
N LEU A 276 10.08 17.64 9.98
CA LEU A 276 10.10 18.18 8.62
C LEU A 276 8.88 19.07 8.38
#